data_AF-S2XJ30-F1
#
_entry.id   AF-S2XJ30-F1
#
_cell.length_a   1.000
_cell.length_b   1.000
_cell.length_c   1.000
_cell.angle_alpha   90.00
_cell.angle_beta   90.00
_cell.angle_gamma   90.00
#
_symmetry.space_group_name_H-M   'P 1'
#
loop_
_entity.id
_entity.type
_entity.pdbx_description
1 polymer ?
#
loop_
_entity_poly.entity_id
_entity_poly.type
_entity_poly.pdbx_seq_one_letter_code
_entity_poly.pdbx_strand_id
1 'polypeptide(L)'
;MKGVMKMKFKLLYLLTPFIPIEFIAIYIDYAYNSLLGYIPYLVVSAIISLYIFKKKFKKSVSILVNRVIGIIISFGSVHTFMNVYHSSDYFTPFSTSGFSIFLGLISFITIAIIYLVIYGISSKNN
;
A
#
# COMPACT_ATOMS: atom_id res chain seq x y z
N MET A 1 17.93 -14.49 22.55
CA MET A 1 17.81 -13.22 21.78
C MET A 1 17.40 -13.37 20.31
N LYS A 2 17.95 -14.30 19.52
CA LYS A 2 17.57 -14.48 18.08
C LYS A 2 16.07 -14.73 17.82
N GLY A 3 15.37 -15.44 18.73
CA GLY A 3 13.94 -15.75 18.58
C GLY A 3 13.00 -14.55 18.70
N VAL A 4 13.26 -13.64 19.64
CA VAL A 4 12.44 -12.44 19.87
C VAL A 4 12.56 -11.46 18.70
N MET A 5 13.77 -11.29 18.17
CA MET A 5 14.03 -10.43 17.00
C MET A 5 13.29 -10.94 15.76
N LYS A 6 13.29 -12.26 15.53
CA LYS A 6 12.56 -12.91 14.43
C LYS A 6 11.04 -12.73 14.54
N MET A 7 10.48 -12.72 15.76
CA MET A 7 9.07 -12.44 15.99
C MET A 7 8.72 -10.97 15.75
N LYS A 8 9.54 -10.02 16.22
CA LYS A 8 9.32 -8.58 16.00
C LYS A 8 9.25 -8.23 14.50
N PHE A 9 10.19 -8.73 13.71
CA PHE A 9 10.16 -8.53 12.26
C PHE A 9 8.94 -9.18 11.61
N LYS A 10 8.55 -10.38 12.05
CA LYS A 10 7.35 -11.06 11.53
C LYS A 10 6.07 -10.25 11.79
N LEU A 11 5.95 -9.59 12.94
CA LEU A 11 4.80 -8.75 13.26
C LEU A 11 4.79 -7.48 12.38
N LEU A 12 5.94 -6.82 12.21
CA LEU A 12 6.07 -5.65 11.35
C LEU A 12 5.58 -5.93 9.93
N TYR A 13 6.00 -7.05 9.32
CA TYR A 13 5.55 -7.46 7.98
C TYR A 13 4.07 -7.83 7.91
N LEU A 14 3.48 -8.29 9.01
CA LEU A 14 2.05 -8.58 9.07
C LEU A 14 1.21 -7.30 9.13
N LEU A 15 1.74 -6.27 9.79
CA LEU A 15 1.08 -4.97 9.98
C LEU A 15 1.29 -4.02 8.80
N THR A 16 2.37 -4.19 8.03
CA THR A 16 2.70 -3.33 6.87
C THR A 16 1.53 -3.16 5.88
N PRO A 17 0.76 -4.22 5.52
CA PRO A 17 -0.38 -4.07 4.63
C PRO A 17 -1.57 -3.32 5.22
N PHE A 18 -1.59 -3.00 6.51
CA PHE A 18 -2.65 -2.18 7.12
C PHE A 18 -2.35 -0.68 7.05
N ILE A 19 -1.13 -0.28 6.66
CA ILE A 19 -0.78 1.13 6.56
C ILE A 19 -1.69 1.79 5.50
N PRO A 20 -2.38 2.91 5.83
CA PRO A 20 -3.24 3.62 4.89
C PRO A 20 -2.40 4.48 3.94
N ILE A 21 -1.59 3.83 3.09
CA ILE A 21 -0.63 4.50 2.22
C ILE A 21 -1.27 5.41 1.17
N GLU A 22 -2.50 5.11 0.73
CA GLU A 22 -3.22 5.95 -0.22
C GLU A 22 -3.59 7.29 0.42
N PHE A 23 -4.05 7.27 1.67
CA PHE A 23 -4.35 8.48 2.43
C PHE A 23 -3.10 9.32 2.62
N ILE A 24 -1.98 8.72 3.01
CA ILE A 24 -0.71 9.45 3.18
C ILE A 24 -0.29 10.12 1.86
N ALA A 25 -0.38 9.38 0.75
CA ALA A 25 -0.03 9.90 -0.56
C ALA A 25 -0.91 11.10 -0.95
N ILE A 26 -2.23 10.94 -0.86
CA ILE A 26 -3.23 11.95 -1.23
C ILE A 26 -3.15 13.16 -0.29
N TYR A 27 -2.94 12.95 1.00
CA TYR A 27 -2.83 14.02 1.97
C TYR A 27 -1.61 14.89 1.71
N ILE A 28 -0.44 14.28 1.44
CA ILE A 28 0.78 15.03 1.11
C ILE A 28 0.63 15.74 -0.23
N ASP A 29 0.07 15.06 -1.23
CA ASP A 29 -0.20 15.64 -2.55
C ASP A 29 -1.06 16.90 -2.43
N TYR A 30 -2.19 16.81 -1.72
CA TYR A 30 -3.08 17.95 -1.52
C TYR A 30 -2.48 19.05 -0.62
N ALA A 31 -1.85 18.68 0.51
CA ALA A 31 -1.38 19.67 1.48
C ALA A 31 -0.16 20.46 1.00
N TYR A 32 0.70 19.84 0.18
CA TYR A 32 1.95 20.43 -0.28
C TYR A 32 2.00 20.65 -1.79
N ASN A 33 0.92 20.34 -2.53
CA ASN A 33 0.89 20.31 -4.00
C ASN A 33 2.09 19.54 -4.58
N SER A 34 2.35 18.36 -4.01
CA SER A 34 3.60 17.64 -4.24
C SER A 34 3.43 16.13 -4.30
N LEU A 35 3.97 15.53 -5.36
CA LEU A 35 3.93 14.08 -5.58
C LEU A 35 4.86 13.27 -4.65
N LEU A 36 5.52 13.91 -3.68
CA LEU A 36 6.41 13.22 -2.74
C LEU A 36 5.68 12.16 -1.91
N GLY A 37 4.37 12.32 -1.69
CA GLY A 37 3.54 11.33 -1.00
C GLY A 37 3.47 9.97 -1.68
N TYR A 38 3.74 9.88 -2.99
CA TYR A 38 3.71 8.62 -3.74
C TYR A 38 5.01 7.81 -3.60
N ILE A 39 6.10 8.40 -3.12
CA ILE A 39 7.34 7.67 -2.82
C ILE A 39 7.11 6.61 -1.73
N PRO A 40 6.59 6.95 -0.53
CA PRO A 40 6.32 5.95 0.50
C PRO A 40 5.26 4.93 0.05
N TYR A 41 4.32 5.32 -0.80
CA TYR A 41 3.36 4.41 -1.41
C TYR A 41 4.05 3.30 -2.22
N LEU A 42 4.99 3.66 -3.11
CA LEU A 42 5.75 2.69 -3.91
C LEU A 42 6.64 1.80 -3.02
N VAL A 43 7.29 2.38 -2.01
CA VAL A 43 8.16 1.64 -1.08
C VAL A 43 7.36 0.57 -0.32
N VAL A 44 6.19 0.91 0.21
CA VAL A 44 5.35 -0.05 0.93
C VAL A 44 4.83 -1.14 0.01
N SER A 45 4.39 -0.80 -1.21
CA SER A 45 4.00 -1.78 -2.24
C SER A 45 5.13 -2.75 -2.57
N ALA A 46 6.37 -2.27 -2.67
CA ALA A 46 7.56 -3.11 -2.89
C ALA A 46 7.84 -4.05 -1.71
N ILE A 47 7.74 -3.56 -0.47
CA ILE A 47 7.90 -4.37 0.75
C ILE A 47 6.85 -5.49 0.80
N ILE A 48 5.59 -5.18 0.51
CA ILE A 48 4.50 -6.17 0.44
C ILE A 48 4.80 -7.23 -0.61
N SER A 49 5.25 -6.82 -1.81
CA SER A 49 5.59 -7.71 -2.91
C SER A 49 6.73 -8.67 -2.56
N LEU A 50 7.81 -8.15 -1.97
CA LEU A 50 8.92 -8.96 -1.46
C LEU A 50 8.46 -9.97 -0.41
N TYR A 51 7.52 -9.58 0.44
CA TYR A 51 6.99 -10.46 1.47
C TYR A 51 6.13 -11.58 0.89
N ILE A 52 5.28 -11.26 -0.10
CA ILE A 52 4.51 -12.23 -0.89
C ILE A 52 5.47 -13.19 -1.61
N PHE A 53 6.56 -12.71 -2.19
CA PHE A 53 7.55 -13.57 -2.85
C PHE A 53 8.22 -14.55 -1.87
N LYS A 54 8.59 -14.08 -0.66
CA LYS A 54 9.23 -14.92 0.36
C LYS A 54 8.28 -15.94 1.01
N LYS A 55 6.98 -15.66 1.05
CA LYS A 55 5.95 -16.52 1.67
C LYS A 55 5.23 -17.30 0.57
N LYS A 56 5.30 -18.63 0.57
CA LYS A 56 4.54 -19.47 -0.38
C LYS A 56 3.08 -19.00 -0.52
N PHE A 57 2.53 -19.08 -1.73
CA PHE A 57 1.25 -18.49 -2.19
C PHE A 57 0.08 -18.53 -1.18
N LYS A 58 -0.12 -19.63 -0.44
CA LYS A 58 -1.19 -19.76 0.57
C LYS A 58 -1.15 -18.70 1.67
N LYS A 59 0.04 -18.25 2.10
CA LYS A 59 0.18 -17.17 3.10
C LYS A 59 0.09 -15.78 2.48
N SER A 60 0.15 -15.69 1.16
CA SER A 60 0.09 -14.44 0.40
C SER A 60 -1.33 -13.91 0.26
N VAL A 61 -2.33 -14.78 0.21
CA VAL A 61 -3.75 -14.38 0.20
C VAL A 61 -4.10 -13.54 1.43
N SER A 62 -3.65 -13.94 2.63
CA SER A 62 -3.87 -13.16 3.86
C SER A 62 -3.22 -11.78 3.82
N ILE A 63 -2.07 -11.62 3.15
CA ILE A 63 -1.41 -10.32 2.99
C ILE A 63 -2.26 -9.41 2.10
N LEU A 64 -2.81 -9.94 1.01
CA LEU A 64 -3.68 -9.21 0.10
C LEU A 64 -5.01 -8.82 0.75
N VAL A 65 -5.60 -9.71 1.56
CA VAL A 65 -6.81 -9.39 2.35
C VAL A 65 -6.51 -8.26 3.34
N ASN A 66 -5.38 -8.30 4.04
CA ASN A 66 -4.98 -7.21 4.94
C ASN A 66 -4.76 -5.89 4.18
N ARG A 67 -4.30 -5.95 2.93
CA ARG A 67 -4.18 -4.76 2.06
C ARG A 67 -5.54 -4.15 1.75
N VAL A 68 -6.58 -4.97 1.49
CA VAL A 68 -7.96 -4.48 1.34
C VAL A 68 -8.40 -3.73 2.60
N ILE A 69 -8.11 -4.27 3.79
CA ILE A 69 -8.42 -3.58 5.05
C ILE A 69 -7.66 -2.25 5.15
N GLY A 70 -6.38 -2.21 4.76
CA GLY A 70 -5.60 -0.97 4.72
C GLY A 70 -6.20 0.09 3.79
N ILE A 71 -6.77 -0.31 2.65
CA ILE A 71 -7.49 0.60 1.73
C ILE A 71 -8.77 1.13 2.37
N ILE A 72 -9.52 0.28 3.07
CA ILE A 72 -10.73 0.71 3.80
C ILE A 72 -10.36 1.72 4.91
N ILE A 73 -9.29 1.47 5.66
CA ILE A 73 -8.78 2.41 6.66
C ILE A 73 -8.37 3.73 6.00
N SER A 74 -7.71 3.65 4.83
CA SER A 74 -7.33 4.83 4.06
C SER A 74 -8.56 5.65 3.62
N PHE A 75 -9.60 5.00 3.09
CA PHE A 75 -10.84 5.65 2.70
C PHE A 75 -11.51 6.35 3.89
N GLY A 76 -11.62 5.68 5.04
CA GLY A 76 -12.13 6.30 6.27
C GLY A 76 -11.27 7.47 6.76
N SER A 77 -9.94 7.38 6.59
CA SER A 77 -9.01 8.45 6.94
C SER A 77 -9.19 9.68 6.05
N VAL A 78 -9.40 9.50 4.73
CA VAL A 78 -9.72 10.61 3.81
C VAL A 78 -11.00 11.32 4.24
N HIS A 79 -12.06 10.58 4.57
CA HIS A 79 -13.32 11.18 5.01
C HIS A 79 -13.23 11.90 6.37
N THR A 80 -12.33 11.47 7.24
CA THR A 80 -12.20 12.00 8.60
C THR A 80 -11.24 13.18 8.67
N PHE A 81 -10.12 13.13 7.94
CA PHE A 81 -9.00 14.07 8.08
C PHE A 81 -8.86 15.05 6.90
N MET A 82 -9.54 14.82 5.77
CA MET A 82 -9.52 15.75 4.64
C MET A 82 -10.89 16.42 4.47
N ASN A 83 -10.88 17.71 4.11
CA ASN A 83 -12.09 18.38 3.64
C ASN A 83 -12.38 17.89 2.21
N VAL A 84 -13.17 16.83 2.08
CA VAL A 84 -13.47 16.17 0.81
C VAL A 84 -14.13 17.12 -0.19
N TYR A 85 -14.97 18.06 0.27
CA TYR A 85 -15.64 19.01 -0.62
C TYR A 85 -14.66 19.97 -1.28
N HIS A 86 -13.73 20.53 -0.51
CA HIS A 86 -12.74 21.47 -1.05
C HIS A 86 -11.61 20.76 -1.82
N SER A 87 -11.22 19.57 -1.37
CA SER A 87 -10.13 18.83 -2.02
C SER A 87 -10.55 18.11 -3.30
N SER A 88 -11.86 17.90 -3.54
CA SER A 88 -12.31 17.16 -4.72
C SER A 88 -12.02 17.89 -6.03
N ASP A 89 -11.98 19.23 -6.03
CA ASP A 89 -11.65 20.02 -7.22
C ASP A 89 -10.21 19.75 -7.70
N TYR A 90 -9.29 19.49 -6.77
CA TYR A 90 -7.90 19.16 -7.08
C TYR A 90 -7.75 17.78 -7.73
N PHE A 91 -8.56 16.78 -7.34
CA PHE A 91 -8.44 15.40 -7.81
C PHE A 91 -9.34 15.05 -9.00
N THR A 92 -9.88 16.05 -9.69
CA THR A 92 -10.73 15.86 -10.87
C THR A 92 -10.06 14.97 -11.92
N PRO A 93 -10.81 14.05 -12.58
CA PRO A 93 -12.27 13.89 -12.57
C PRO A 93 -12.83 13.08 -11.38
N PHE A 94 -11.98 12.64 -10.44
CA PHE A 94 -12.42 11.89 -9.26
C PHE A 94 -12.72 12.83 -8.09
N SER A 95 -13.59 12.40 -7.17
CA SER A 95 -13.63 13.00 -5.83
C SER A 95 -12.41 12.53 -5.02
N THR A 96 -12.02 13.24 -3.96
CA THR A 96 -10.88 12.84 -3.11
C THR A 96 -11.01 11.41 -2.59
N SER A 97 -12.23 11.05 -2.15
CA SER A 97 -12.53 9.70 -1.68
C SER A 97 -12.50 8.67 -2.82
N GLY A 98 -13.03 9.02 -4.00
CA GLY A 98 -12.98 8.17 -5.18
C GLY A 98 -11.55 7.91 -5.64
N PHE A 99 -10.71 8.95 -5.62
CA PHE A 99 -9.29 8.87 -5.94
C PHE A 99 -8.53 7.98 -4.96
N SER A 100 -8.87 8.00 -3.67
CA SER A 100 -8.30 7.08 -2.67
C SER A 100 -8.60 5.60 -2.97
N ILE A 101 -9.83 5.29 -3.36
CA ILE A 101 -10.19 3.91 -3.76
C ILE A 101 -9.45 3.53 -5.05
N PHE A 102 -9.40 4.44 -6.03
CA PHE A 102 -8.69 4.22 -7.28
C PHE A 102 -7.20 3.95 -7.05
N LEU A 103 -6.55 4.71 -6.17
CA LEU A 103 -5.17 4.50 -5.77
C LEU A 103 -4.98 3.16 -5.02
N GLY A 104 -6.01 2.70 -4.31
CA GLY A 104 -6.06 1.36 -3.72
C GLY A 104 -6.04 0.26 -4.79
N LEU A 105 -6.77 0.42 -5.90
CA LEU A 105 -6.71 -0.51 -7.04
C LEU A 105 -5.34 -0.51 -7.70
N ILE A 106 -4.76 0.67 -7.92
CA ILE A 106 -3.39 0.82 -8.43
C ILE A 106 -2.39 0.09 -7.51
N SER A 107 -2.65 0.02 -6.20
CA SER A 107 -1.73 -0.60 -5.24
C SER A 107 -1.61 -2.11 -5.51
N PHE A 108 -2.73 -2.77 -5.83
CA PHE A 108 -2.73 -4.18 -6.20
C PHE A 108 -2.01 -4.45 -7.50
N ILE A 109 -2.22 -3.60 -8.52
CA ILE A 109 -1.52 -3.70 -9.80
C ILE A 109 -0.01 -3.52 -9.59
N THR A 110 0.38 -2.52 -8.82
CA THR A 110 1.78 -2.23 -8.47
C THR A 110 2.42 -3.41 -7.75
N ILE A 111 1.73 -3.98 -6.76
CA ILE A 111 2.20 -5.16 -6.03
C ILE A 111 2.38 -6.35 -6.98
N ALA A 112 1.43 -6.58 -7.90
CA ALA A 112 1.51 -7.67 -8.86
C ALA A 112 2.69 -7.52 -9.83
N ILE A 113 2.89 -6.32 -10.38
CA ILE A 113 4.01 -6.02 -11.29
C ILE A 113 5.34 -6.24 -10.57
N ILE A 114 5.51 -5.68 -9.37
CA ILE A 114 6.77 -5.82 -8.61
C ILE A 114 7.01 -7.30 -8.26
N TYR A 115 5.97 -8.03 -7.85
CA TYR A 115 6.07 -9.47 -7.63
C TYR A 115 6.55 -10.23 -8.86
N LEU A 116 6.00 -9.94 -10.04
CA LEU A 116 6.41 -10.58 -11.31
C LEU A 116 7.86 -10.26 -11.67
N VAL A 117 8.28 -9.00 -11.50
CA VAL A 117 9.68 -8.59 -11.72
C VAL A 117 10.63 -9.33 -10.80
N ILE A 118 10.33 -9.40 -9.49
CA ILE A 118 11.14 -10.17 -8.53
C ILE A 118 11.19 -11.64 -8.91
N TYR A 119 10.05 -12.21 -9.31
CA TYR A 119 9.95 -13.60 -9.72
C TYR A 119 10.81 -13.89 -10.96
N GLY A 120 10.75 -13.04 -11.98
CA GLY A 120 11.52 -13.21 -13.22
C GLY A 120 13.04 -13.06 -13.06
N ILE A 121 13.51 -12.25 -12.10
CA ILE A 121 14.95 -12.04 -11.83
C ILE A 121 15.50 -13.12 -10.89
N SER A 122 14.66 -13.83 -10.13
CA SER A 122 15.15 -14.71 -9.07
C SER A 122 15.78 -16.00 -9.59
N SER A 123 17.05 -16.22 -9.23
CA SER A 123 17.81 -17.45 -9.54
C SER A 123 17.25 -18.73 -8.91
N LYS A 124 16.27 -18.63 -8.01
CA LYS A 124 15.59 -19.80 -7.41
C LYS A 124 14.78 -20.62 -8.42
N ASN A 125 14.69 -20.16 -9.66
CA ASN A 125 14.01 -20.80 -10.78
C ASN A 125 14.97 -21.31 -11.87
N ASN A 126 16.29 -21.12 -11.73
CA ASN A 126 17.32 -21.76 -12.55
C ASN A 126 18.00 -22.89 -11.77
#